data_AF-A0A0F4VE25-F1
#
_entry.id   AF-A0A0F4VE25-F1
#
_cell.length_a   1.000
_cell.length_b   1.000
_cell.length_c   1.000
_cell.angle_alpha   90.00
_cell.angle_beta   90.00
_cell.angle_gamma   90.00
#
_symmetry.space_group_name_H-M   'P 1'
#
loop_
_entity.id
_entity.type
_entity.pdbx_description
1 polymer ?
#
loop_
_entity_poly.entity_id
_entity_poly.type
_entity_poly.pdbx_seq_one_letter_code
_entity_poly.pdbx_strand_id
1 'polypeptide(L)'
;MSIIEQLVSHESLDDIVTVFALIKAPPHLDMMIGRYKPEAIRHGELQLAYTRLFEMGVLAKGEKGLATKGPNWKAPKFVTEKRYG
;
A
#
# COMPACT_ATOMS: atom_id res chain seq x y z
N MET A 1 -17.93 -4.99 -9.69
CA MET A 1 -16.56 -4.63 -9.30
C MET A 1 -16.56 -4.30 -7.82
N SER A 2 -15.56 -4.79 -7.09
CA SER A 2 -15.39 -4.46 -5.66
C SER A 2 -14.70 -3.10 -5.50
N ILE A 3 -14.95 -2.40 -4.39
CA ILE A 3 -14.26 -1.15 -4.05
C ILE A 3 -12.74 -1.37 -4.02
N ILE A 4 -12.28 -2.50 -3.46
CA ILE A 4 -10.86 -2.86 -3.38
C ILE A 4 -10.25 -3.06 -4.77
N GLU A 5 -11.01 -3.67 -5.69
CA GLU A 5 -10.57 -3.89 -7.07
C GLU A 5 -10.36 -2.56 -7.80
N GLN A 6 -11.29 -1.61 -7.65
CA GLN A 6 -11.15 -0.27 -8.22
C GLN A 6 -9.98 0.48 -7.60
N LEU A 7 -9.82 0.44 -6.28
CA LEU A 7 -8.71 1.11 -5.60
C LEU A 7 -7.36 0.56 -6.08
N VAL A 8 -7.19 -0.77 -6.09
CA VAL A 8 -5.91 -1.38 -6.46
C VAL A 8 -5.58 -1.17 -7.95
N SER A 9 -6.61 -1.11 -8.80
CA SER A 9 -6.42 -0.92 -10.25
C SER A 9 -6.14 0.54 -10.62
N HIS A 10 -6.80 1.50 -9.96
CA HIS A 10 -6.73 2.91 -10.34
C HIS A 10 -5.67 3.71 -9.57
N GLU A 11 -5.32 3.30 -8.36
CA GLU A 11 -4.36 4.04 -7.52
C GLU A 11 -2.93 3.47 -7.64
N SER A 12 -1.96 4.28 -7.23
CA SER A 12 -0.54 3.93 -7.26
C SER A 12 -0.18 2.90 -6.19
N LEU A 13 0.80 2.03 -6.47
CA LEU A 13 1.32 1.07 -5.48
C LEU A 13 1.77 1.75 -4.20
N ASP A 14 2.50 2.86 -4.30
CA ASP A 14 3.03 3.58 -3.14
C ASP A 14 1.90 4.07 -2.23
N ASP A 15 0.82 4.61 -2.81
CA ASP A 15 -0.34 5.10 -2.06
C ASP A 15 -1.13 3.95 -1.41
N ILE A 16 -1.30 2.84 -2.13
CA ILE A 16 -1.93 1.62 -1.62
C ILE A 16 -1.13 1.08 -0.44
N VAL A 17 0.18 0.91 -0.61
CA VAL A 17 1.08 0.37 0.43
C VAL A 17 1.10 1.30 1.65
N THR A 18 1.12 2.62 1.46
CA THR A 18 1.09 3.63 2.55
C THR A 18 -0.11 3.49 3.47
N VAL A 19 -1.26 3.05 2.95
CA VAL A 19 -2.50 2.89 3.73
C VAL A 19 -2.64 1.45 4.24
N PHE A 20 -2.49 0.47 3.35
CA PHE A 20 -2.78 -0.92 3.68
C PHE A 20 -1.68 -1.57 4.51
N ALA A 21 -0.42 -1.13 4.44
CA ALA A 21 0.65 -1.67 5.30
C ALA A 21 0.41 -1.39 6.79
N LEU A 22 -0.44 -0.42 7.14
CA LEU A 22 -0.83 -0.10 8.52
C LEU A 22 -1.84 -1.11 9.09
N ILE A 23 -2.60 -1.80 8.24
CA ILE A 23 -3.71 -2.69 8.63
C ILE A 23 -3.52 -4.13 8.17
N LYS A 24 -2.63 -4.38 7.21
CA LYS A 24 -2.32 -5.69 6.65
C LYS A 24 -0.82 -5.91 6.64
N ALA A 25 -0.42 -7.09 7.08
CA ALA A 25 0.96 -7.53 6.95
C ALA A 25 1.34 -7.68 5.47
N PRO A 26 2.63 -7.55 5.11
CA PRO A 26 3.13 -7.69 3.74
C PRO A 26 2.58 -8.88 2.95
N PRO A 27 2.50 -10.13 3.48
CA PRO A 27 1.97 -11.26 2.70
C PRO A 27 0.49 -11.09 2.33
N HIS A 28 -0.32 -10.47 3.18
CA HIS A 28 -1.73 -10.24 2.89
C HIS A 28 -1.91 -9.12 1.87
N LEU A 29 -1.01 -8.13 1.89
CA LEU A 29 -1.00 -7.06 0.89
C LEU A 29 -0.57 -7.59 -0.48
N ASP A 30 0.44 -8.46 -0.52
CA ASP A 30 0.92 -9.13 -1.73
C ASP A 30 -0.20 -9.91 -2.43
N MET A 31 -0.93 -10.75 -1.68
CA MET A 31 -2.09 -11.48 -2.22
C MET A 31 -3.19 -10.54 -2.75
N MET A 32 -3.47 -9.44 -2.04
CA MET A 32 -4.51 -8.49 -2.44
C MET A 32 -4.13 -7.78 -3.75
N ILE A 33 -2.88 -7.32 -3.84
CA ILE A 33 -2.36 -6.63 -5.04
C ILE A 33 -2.23 -7.62 -6.20
N GLY A 34 -1.69 -8.82 -5.97
CA GLY A 34 -1.54 -9.83 -7.01
C GLY A 34 -2.86 -10.26 -7.64
N ARG A 35 -3.97 -10.18 -6.90
CA ARG A 35 -5.31 -10.52 -7.43
C ARG A 35 -5.84 -9.51 -8.44
N TYR A 36 -5.52 -8.22 -8.28
CA TYR A 36 -6.11 -7.14 -9.08
C TYR A 36 -5.09 -6.40 -9.96
N LYS A 37 -3.79 -6.50 -9.65
CA LYS A 37 -2.67 -5.90 -10.37
C LYS A 37 -1.48 -6.87 -10.42
N PRO A 38 -1.62 -8.04 -11.08
CA PRO A 38 -0.59 -9.08 -11.10
C PRO A 38 0.75 -8.62 -11.71
N GLU A 39 0.73 -7.62 -12.59
CA GLU A 39 1.93 -7.02 -13.18
C GLU A 39 2.86 -6.41 -12.12
N ALA A 40 2.29 -5.77 -11.09
CA ALA A 40 3.03 -5.19 -9.97
C ALA A 40 3.81 -6.21 -9.15
N ILE A 41 3.29 -7.45 -9.06
CA ILE A 41 3.95 -8.54 -8.36
C ILE A 41 5.02 -9.17 -9.23
N ARG A 42 4.74 -9.35 -10.53
CA ARG A 42 5.66 -9.99 -11.49
C ARG A 42 7.02 -9.32 -11.60
N HIS A 43 7.08 -8.00 -11.43
CA HIS A 43 8.32 -7.23 -11.52
C HIS A 43 8.95 -6.87 -10.16
N GLY A 44 8.38 -7.34 -9.04
CA GLY A 44 8.85 -6.99 -7.71
C GLY A 44 8.60 -5.52 -7.32
N GLU A 45 7.70 -4.83 -8.03
CA GLU A 45 7.39 -3.41 -7.79
C GLU A 45 6.84 -3.19 -6.38
N LEU A 46 6.13 -4.16 -5.82
CA LEU A 46 5.65 -4.09 -4.45
C LEU A 46 6.78 -3.98 -3.43
N GLN A 47 7.85 -4.76 -3.59
CA GLN A 47 8.97 -4.72 -2.67
C GLN A 47 9.76 -3.41 -2.82
N LEU A 48 9.90 -2.91 -4.06
CA LEU A 48 10.49 -1.60 -4.32
C LEU A 48 9.67 -0.47 -3.70
N ALA A 49 8.33 -0.52 -3.79
CA ALA A 49 7.43 0.44 -3.16
C ALA A 49 7.62 0.46 -1.64
N TYR A 50 7.66 -0.72 -0.99
CA TYR A 50 7.96 -0.81 0.44
C TYR A 50 9.30 -0.17 0.78
N THR A 51 10.37 -0.53 0.08
CA THR A 51 11.72 0.02 0.32
C THR A 51 11.71 1.55 0.20
N ARG A 52 11.15 2.10 -0.87
CA ARG A 52 11.03 3.55 -1.07
C ARG A 52 10.27 4.23 0.05
N LEU A 53 9.14 3.65 0.49
CA LEU A 53 8.32 4.23 1.55
C LEU A 53 9.02 4.19 2.92
N PHE A 54 9.82 3.16 3.19
CA PHE A 54 10.67 3.10 4.39
C PHE A 54 11.83 4.10 4.30
N GLU A 55 12.51 4.20 3.15
CA GLU A 55 13.60 5.16 2.94
C GLU A 55 13.14 6.61 3.02
N MET A 56 11.96 6.92 2.47
CA MET A 56 11.33 8.24 2.57
C MET A 56 10.79 8.53 3.98
N GLY A 57 10.80 7.56 4.91
CA GLY A 57 10.22 7.71 6.24
C GLY A 57 8.70 7.91 6.22
N VAL A 58 8.02 7.49 5.15
CA VAL A 58 6.54 7.47 5.08
C VAL A 58 6.02 6.31 5.91
N LEU A 59 6.69 5.15 5.84
CA LEU A 59 6.41 3.99 6.66
C LEU A 59 7.55 3.77 7.66
N ALA A 60 7.20 3.31 8.86
CA ALA A 60 8.14 2.88 9.87
C ALA A 60 7.85 1.43 10.29
N LYS A 61 8.87 0.72 10.78
CA LYS A 61 8.68 -0.65 11.27
C LYS A 61 7.77 -0.61 12.50
N GLY A 62 6.65 -1.30 12.41
CA GLY A 62 5.70 -1.45 13.50
C GLY A 62 5.79 -2.79 14.21
N GLU A 63 4.83 -2.98 15.10
CA GLU A 63 4.70 -4.21 15.84
C GLU A 63 4.00 -5.29 15.00
N LYS A 64 4.27 -6.57 15.33
CA LYS A 64 3.58 -7.73 14.75
C LYS A 64 3.65 -7.83 13.21
N GLY A 65 4.70 -7.28 12.61
CA GLY A 65 4.91 -7.32 11.15
C GLY A 65 4.04 -6.34 10.36
N LEU A 66 3.40 -5.39 11.05
CA LEU A 66 2.73 -4.24 10.42
C LEU A 66 3.70 -3.06 10.28
N ALA A 67 3.41 -2.17 9.35
CA ALA A 67 4.05 -0.86 9.32
C ALA A 67 3.31 0.10 10.24
N THR A 68 3.99 1.12 10.73
CA THR A 68 3.37 2.30 11.36
C THR A 68 3.54 3.52 10.47
N LYS A 69 2.81 4.59 10.80
CA LYS A 69 2.98 5.89 10.18
C LYS A 69 4.36 6.43 10.55
N GLY A 70 5.22 6.60 9.54
CA GLY A 70 6.50 7.25 9.70
C GLY A 70 6.37 8.78 9.84
N PRO A 71 7.48 9.49 10.10
CA PRO A 71 7.49 10.95 10.27
C PRO A 71 7.00 11.72 9.03
N ASN A 72 7.16 11.15 7.84
CA ASN A 72 6.74 11.76 6.57
C ASN A 72 5.41 11.20 6.04
N TRP A 73 4.67 10.45 6.87
CA TRP A 73 3.40 9.86 6.45
C TRP A 73 2.38 10.93 6.09
N LYS A 74 1.82 10.83 4.89
CA LYS A 74 0.74 11.68 4.39
C LYS A 74 -0.38 10.79 3.84
N ALA A 75 -1.62 11.20 4.08
CA ALA A 75 -2.78 10.51 3.54
C ALA A 75 -2.80 10.66 2.01
N PRO A 76 -2.90 9.56 1.24
CA PRO A 76 -3.09 9.63 -0.20
C PRO A 76 -4.39 10.35 -0.58
N LYS A 77 -4.43 10.89 -1.80
CA LYS A 77 -5.58 11.66 -2.31
C LYS A 77 -6.90 10.91 -2.19
N PHE A 78 -6.92 9.63 -2.57
CA PHE A 78 -8.15 8.83 -2.50
C PHE A 78 -8.70 8.67 -1.07
N VAL A 79 -7.83 8.71 -0.05
CA VAL A 79 -8.24 8.69 1.36
C VAL A 79 -8.79 10.04 1.78
N THR A 80 -8.12 11.14 1.39
CA THR A 80 -8.57 12.49 1.72
C THR A 80 -9.87 12.86 1.01
N GLU A 81 -10.06 12.37 -0.22
CA GLU A 81 -11.25 12.58 -1.04
C GLU A 81 -12.39 11.60 -0.72
N LYS A 82 -12.16 10.65 0.20
CA LYS A 82 -13.11 9.55 0.52
C LYS A 82 -13.64 8.85 -0.73
N ARG A 83 -12.78 8.68 -1.72
CA ARG A 83 -13.15 8.21 -3.06
C ARG A 83 -13.75 6.79 -3.05
N TYR A 84 -13.45 6.04 -2.01
CA TYR A 84 -13.79 4.63 -1.85
C TYR A 84 -14.57 4.32 -0.54
N GLY A 85 -15.04 5.35 0.19
CA GLY A 85 -15.85 5.20 1.41
C GLY A 85 -15.34 6.00 2.62
#